data_AF-A0A967LUI7-F1
#
_entry.id   AF-A0A967LUI7-F1
#
_cell.length_a   1.000
_cell.length_b   1.000
_cell.length_c   1.000
_cell.angle_alpha   90.00
_cell.angle_beta   90.00
_cell.angle_gamma   90.00
#
_symmetry.space_group_name_H-M   'P 1'
#
loop_
_entity.id
_entity.type
_entity.pdbx_description
1 polymer ?
#
loop_
_entity_poly.entity_id
_entity_poly.type
_entity_poly.pdbx_seq_one_letter_code
_entity_poly.pdbx_strand_id
1 'polypeptide(L)'
;MFSIREIIDMAIQLEKNAETFYREALAKMSTPTLEPILVCLADEEREHAEWFERLKRVLEEAKAGGEVGEISGAALRGLVGDQKFSLADVDLSEIDSPEALIELAVEHEKDTILFYQMLQSFIQSPETTKELDEIIAQEDQHIKMLQECEIGVVKGEEVSGEQ
;
A
#
# COMPACT_ATOMS: atom_id res chain seq x y z
N MET A 1 -11.57 16.96 12.63
CA MET A 1 -10.14 17.04 12.32
C MET A 1 -9.54 15.74 12.81
N PHE A 2 -8.49 15.26 12.16
CA PHE A 2 -7.79 14.05 12.53
C PHE A 2 -6.38 14.45 12.96
N SER A 3 -5.93 13.94 14.09
CA SER A 3 -4.55 14.12 14.52
C SER A 3 -3.61 13.35 13.60
N ILE A 4 -2.38 13.85 13.39
CA ILE A 4 -1.35 13.12 12.62
C ILE A 4 -1.18 11.66 13.09
N ARG A 5 -1.46 11.38 14.37
CA ARG A 5 -1.40 10.01 14.92
C ARG A 5 -2.47 9.09 14.37
N GLU A 6 -3.70 9.58 14.28
CA GLU A 6 -4.79 8.82 13.67
C GLU A 6 -4.49 8.54 12.19
N ILE A 7 -3.77 9.43 11.53
CA ILE A 7 -3.35 9.29 10.13
C ILE A 7 -2.24 8.24 9.99
N ILE A 8 -1.29 8.22 10.93
CA ILE A 8 -0.28 7.16 10.98
C ILE A 8 -0.92 5.82 11.35
N ASP A 9 -1.93 5.80 12.21
CA ASP A 9 -2.70 4.59 12.49
C ASP A 9 -3.44 4.07 11.24
N MET A 10 -3.94 4.98 10.39
CA MET A 10 -4.46 4.61 9.08
C MET A 10 -3.37 4.04 8.17
N ALA A 11 -2.18 4.65 8.12
CA ALA A 11 -1.05 4.13 7.35
C ALA A 11 -0.68 2.70 7.77
N ILE A 12 -0.51 2.46 9.08
CA ILE A 12 -0.22 1.13 9.63
C ILE A 12 -1.29 0.11 9.22
N GLN A 13 -2.56 0.51 9.22
CA GLN A 13 -3.65 -0.39 8.85
C GLN A 13 -3.68 -0.67 7.34
N LEU A 14 -3.35 0.31 6.49
CA LEU A 14 -3.23 0.12 5.03
C LEU A 14 -2.18 -0.96 4.73
N GLU A 15 -0.98 -0.78 5.25
CA GLU A 15 0.15 -1.69 5.09
C GLU A 15 -0.17 -3.12 5.56
N LYS A 16 -0.80 -3.26 6.74
CA LYS A 16 -1.20 -4.58 7.27
C LYS A 16 -2.27 -5.24 6.41
N ASN A 17 -3.16 -4.46 5.82
CA ASN A 17 -4.20 -4.98 4.94
C ASN A 17 -3.59 -5.42 3.60
N ALA A 18 -2.64 -4.65 3.05
CA ALA A 18 -1.89 -5.01 1.86
C ALA A 18 -1.04 -6.28 2.07
N GLU A 19 -0.29 -6.37 3.17
CA GLU A 19 0.43 -7.60 3.55
C GLU A 19 -0.54 -8.80 3.57
N THR A 20 -1.66 -8.68 4.28
CA THR A 20 -2.64 -9.76 4.40
C THR A 20 -3.19 -10.14 3.04
N PHE A 21 -3.57 -9.16 2.22
CA PHE A 21 -4.08 -9.36 0.88
C PHE A 21 -3.10 -10.15 0.00
N TYR A 22 -1.82 -9.75 -0.04
CA TYR A 22 -0.80 -10.43 -0.83
C TYR A 22 -0.51 -11.85 -0.34
N ARG A 23 -0.51 -12.07 0.98
CA ARG A 23 -0.38 -13.43 1.59
C ARG A 23 -1.56 -14.33 1.25
N GLU A 24 -2.77 -13.80 1.25
CA GLU A 24 -3.97 -14.55 0.90
C GLU A 24 -4.05 -14.82 -0.61
N ALA A 25 -3.61 -13.86 -1.44
CA ALA A 25 -3.48 -14.01 -2.89
C ALA A 25 -2.54 -15.17 -3.24
N LEU A 26 -1.40 -15.28 -2.56
CA LEU A 26 -0.46 -16.41 -2.68
C LEU A 26 -1.10 -17.76 -2.36
N ALA A 27 -2.00 -17.81 -1.38
CA ALA A 27 -2.67 -19.04 -0.98
C ALA A 27 -3.77 -19.46 -1.97
N LYS A 28 -4.38 -18.51 -2.68
CA LYS A 28 -5.50 -18.75 -3.60
C LYS A 28 -5.06 -18.92 -5.06
N MET A 29 -4.04 -18.20 -5.50
CA MET A 29 -3.62 -18.17 -6.91
C MET A 29 -2.40 -19.06 -7.15
N SER A 30 -2.55 -20.06 -8.02
CA SER A 30 -1.43 -20.90 -8.48
C SER A 30 -0.84 -20.33 -9.77
N THR A 31 -0.23 -19.15 -9.68
CA THR A 31 0.42 -18.47 -10.83
C THR A 31 1.91 -18.34 -10.56
N PRO A 32 2.77 -19.23 -11.11
CA PRO A 32 4.20 -19.28 -10.80
C PRO A 32 4.97 -17.97 -11.11
N THR A 33 4.44 -17.15 -12.02
CA THR A 33 5.04 -15.86 -12.39
C THR A 33 4.74 -14.76 -11.39
N LEU A 34 3.62 -14.87 -10.65
CA LEU A 34 3.20 -13.87 -9.66
C LEU A 34 3.68 -14.20 -8.25
N GLU A 35 3.87 -15.47 -7.93
CA GLU A 35 4.33 -15.92 -6.62
C GLU A 35 5.54 -15.14 -6.08
N PRO A 36 6.67 -14.97 -6.81
CA PRO A 36 7.80 -14.23 -6.29
C PRO A 36 7.51 -12.73 -6.05
N ILE A 37 6.61 -12.15 -6.85
CA ILE A 37 6.25 -10.73 -6.74
C ILE A 37 5.36 -10.52 -5.52
N LEU A 38 4.32 -11.36 -5.35
CA LEU A 38 3.42 -11.28 -4.20
C LEU A 38 4.15 -11.55 -2.87
N VAL A 39 5.15 -12.43 -2.85
CA VAL A 39 6.01 -12.63 -1.67
C VAL A 39 6.83 -11.37 -1.37
N CYS A 40 7.43 -10.76 -2.39
CA CYS A 40 8.22 -9.54 -2.25
C CYS A 40 7.36 -8.40 -1.68
N LEU A 41 6.20 -8.14 -2.31
CA LEU A 41 5.25 -7.13 -1.86
C LEU A 41 4.85 -7.37 -0.41
N ALA A 42 4.35 -8.57 -0.07
CA ALA A 42 3.95 -8.88 1.30
C ALA A 42 5.06 -8.70 2.35
N ASP A 43 6.32 -8.93 1.97
CA ASP A 43 7.46 -8.73 2.87
C ASP A 43 7.79 -7.24 3.03
N GLU A 44 7.70 -6.42 1.96
CA GLU A 44 7.93 -4.97 1.97
C GLU A 44 6.83 -4.22 2.73
N GLU A 45 5.54 -4.52 2.50
CA GLU A 45 4.41 -3.92 3.24
C GLU A 45 4.56 -4.12 4.77
N ARG A 46 5.06 -5.29 5.18
CA ARG A 46 5.35 -5.55 6.60
C ARG A 46 6.44 -4.62 7.13
N GLU A 47 7.50 -4.39 6.35
CA GLU A 47 8.59 -3.48 6.73
C GLU A 47 8.11 -2.02 6.81
N HIS A 48 7.21 -1.61 5.91
CA HIS A 48 6.58 -0.30 5.93
C HIS A 48 5.66 -0.14 7.16
N ALA A 49 4.82 -1.12 7.47
CA ALA A 49 3.99 -1.13 8.68
C ALA A 49 4.87 -0.94 9.94
N GLU A 50 5.97 -1.68 10.03
CA GLU A 50 6.93 -1.56 11.13
C GLU A 50 7.60 -0.18 11.20
N TRP A 51 7.86 0.45 10.05
CA TRP A 51 8.37 1.83 10.00
C TRP A 51 7.34 2.83 10.52
N PHE A 52 6.09 2.77 10.07
CA PHE A 52 5.03 3.64 10.59
C PHE A 52 4.78 3.44 12.08
N GLU A 53 4.87 2.21 12.58
CA GLU A 53 4.80 1.93 14.02
C GLU A 53 5.95 2.57 14.81
N ARG A 54 7.18 2.59 14.24
CA ARG A 54 8.31 3.31 14.83
C ARG A 54 8.07 4.81 14.83
N LEU A 55 7.63 5.37 13.70
CA LEU A 55 7.30 6.79 13.58
C LEU A 55 6.24 7.22 14.60
N LYS A 56 5.19 6.41 14.79
CA LYS A 56 4.17 6.65 15.80
C LYS A 56 4.78 6.78 17.19
N ARG A 57 5.65 5.85 17.59
CA ARG A 57 6.32 5.88 18.90
C ARG A 57 7.16 7.14 19.09
N VAL A 58 7.93 7.55 18.09
CA VAL A 58 8.72 8.80 18.12
C VAL A 58 7.83 10.03 18.34
N LEU A 59 6.69 10.10 17.65
CA LEU A 59 5.72 11.20 17.81
C LEU A 59 4.96 11.12 19.14
N GLU A 60 4.85 9.95 19.75
CA GLU A 60 4.31 9.77 21.10
C GLU A 60 5.25 10.30 22.16
N GLU A 61 6.54 10.00 22.05
CA GLU A 61 7.59 10.48 22.94
C GLU A 61 7.82 11.99 22.80
N ALA A 62 7.74 12.54 21.59
CA ALA A 62 7.87 13.98 21.33
C ALA A 62 6.75 14.84 21.96
N LYS A 63 5.58 14.26 22.27
CA LYS A 63 4.43 14.99 22.87
C LYS A 63 4.67 15.46 24.31
N ALA A 64 5.80 15.12 24.93
CA ALA A 64 6.21 15.77 26.17
C ALA A 64 6.47 17.30 25.99
N GLY A 65 6.47 17.84 24.76
CA GLY A 65 6.83 19.24 24.47
C GLY A 65 5.93 20.12 23.57
N GLY A 66 4.83 19.66 22.93
CA GLY A 66 4.01 20.56 22.09
C GLY A 66 2.88 19.94 21.25
N GLU A 67 2.01 20.80 20.70
CA GLU A 67 0.82 20.46 19.88
C GLU A 67 1.18 19.64 18.64
N VAL A 68 0.49 18.50 18.44
CA VAL A 68 0.61 17.68 17.24
C VAL A 68 -0.32 18.25 16.18
N GLY A 69 0.17 18.44 14.95
CA GLY A 69 -0.62 18.96 13.85
C GLY A 69 -1.89 18.14 13.57
N GLU A 70 -2.91 18.81 13.04
CA GLU A 70 -4.20 18.22 12.69
C GLU A 70 -4.49 18.38 11.20
N ILE A 71 -5.08 17.33 10.61
CA ILE A 71 -5.54 17.31 9.22
C ILE A 71 -7.07 17.48 9.18
N SER A 72 -7.57 18.30 8.25
CA SER A 72 -9.01 18.44 8.05
C SER A 72 -9.61 17.14 7.52
N GLY A 73 -10.74 16.71 8.09
CA GLY A 73 -11.47 15.53 7.61
C GLY A 73 -12.06 15.67 6.21
N ALA A 74 -12.07 16.88 5.63
CA ALA A 74 -12.43 17.10 4.23
C ALA A 74 -11.26 16.78 3.29
N ALA A 75 -10.02 17.08 3.69
CA ALA A 75 -8.83 16.73 2.93
C ALA A 75 -8.68 15.20 2.87
N LEU A 76 -8.91 14.53 4.00
CA LEU A 76 -8.87 13.06 4.07
C LEU A 76 -9.99 12.41 3.28
N ARG A 77 -11.24 12.90 3.38
CA ARG A 77 -12.36 12.35 2.60
C ARG A 77 -12.21 12.54 1.09
N GLY A 78 -11.48 13.54 0.64
CA GLY A 78 -11.19 13.73 -0.78
C GLY A 78 -10.23 12.68 -1.33
N LEU A 79 -9.45 12.03 -0.46
CA LEU A 79 -8.48 10.98 -0.81
C LEU A 79 -9.03 9.58 -0.56
N VAL A 80 -9.64 9.36 0.61
CA VAL A 80 -10.24 8.10 1.08
C VAL A 80 -11.67 7.90 0.52
N GLY A 81 -12.07 8.70 -0.46
CA GLY A 81 -13.45 8.77 -0.96
C GLY A 81 -13.91 7.53 -1.74
N ASP A 82 -12.97 6.71 -2.19
CA ASP A 82 -13.25 5.47 -2.91
C ASP A 82 -13.16 4.26 -1.97
N GLN A 83 -14.13 3.35 -2.05
CA GLN A 83 -14.17 2.12 -1.24
C GLN A 83 -12.98 1.17 -1.53
N LYS A 84 -12.21 1.43 -2.59
CA LYS A 84 -11.03 0.67 -2.99
C LYS A 84 -9.76 1.05 -2.23
N PHE A 85 -9.80 2.15 -1.46
CA PHE A 85 -8.64 2.67 -0.75
C PHE A 85 -8.04 1.66 0.25
N SER A 86 -8.83 0.72 0.77
CA SER A 86 -8.35 -0.33 1.65
C SER A 86 -8.64 -1.71 1.10
N LEU A 87 -7.62 -2.58 1.11
CA LEU A 87 -7.76 -3.99 0.76
C LEU A 87 -8.45 -4.83 1.85
N ALA A 88 -8.85 -4.22 2.99
CA ALA A 88 -9.43 -4.91 4.15
C ALA A 88 -10.68 -5.74 3.83
N ASP A 89 -11.54 -5.20 2.96
CA ASP A 89 -12.86 -5.76 2.66
C ASP A 89 -12.89 -6.46 1.28
N VAL A 90 -11.72 -6.64 0.64
CA VAL A 90 -11.65 -7.29 -0.66
C VAL A 90 -11.88 -8.80 -0.48
N ASP A 91 -12.95 -9.31 -1.08
CA ASP A 91 -13.11 -10.76 -1.20
C ASP A 91 -12.31 -11.27 -2.39
N LEU A 92 -11.13 -11.83 -2.11
CA LEU A 92 -10.28 -12.49 -3.10
C LEU A 92 -10.99 -13.64 -3.85
N SER A 93 -12.14 -14.12 -3.37
CA SER A 93 -12.94 -15.12 -4.08
C SER A 93 -13.76 -14.54 -5.25
N GLU A 94 -13.94 -13.21 -5.29
CA GLU A 94 -14.55 -12.48 -6.40
C GLU A 94 -13.50 -12.06 -7.46
N ILE A 95 -12.22 -12.33 -7.21
CA ILE A 95 -11.14 -12.07 -8.16
C ILE A 95 -10.94 -13.31 -9.04
N ASP A 96 -11.51 -13.26 -10.25
CA ASP A 96 -11.55 -14.41 -11.16
C ASP A 96 -10.26 -14.60 -11.98
N SER A 97 -9.33 -13.63 -11.99
CA SER A 97 -8.13 -13.69 -12.83
C SER A 97 -6.90 -12.98 -12.25
N PRO A 98 -5.68 -13.37 -12.68
CA PRO A 98 -4.44 -12.70 -12.30
C PRO A 98 -4.41 -11.22 -12.68
N GLU A 99 -5.00 -10.85 -13.82
CA GLU A 99 -5.05 -9.48 -14.32
C GLU A 99 -5.92 -8.61 -13.40
N ALA A 100 -7.08 -9.12 -12.97
CA ALA A 100 -7.95 -8.42 -12.04
C ALA A 100 -7.28 -8.20 -10.67
N LEU A 101 -6.46 -9.17 -10.21
CA LEU A 101 -5.67 -9.01 -9.00
C LEU A 101 -4.61 -7.90 -9.15
N ILE A 102 -3.90 -7.92 -10.28
CA ILE A 102 -2.86 -6.92 -10.57
C ILE A 102 -3.46 -5.53 -10.70
N GLU A 103 -4.59 -5.38 -11.40
CA GLU A 103 -5.28 -4.10 -11.55
C GLU A 103 -5.66 -3.51 -10.18
N LEU A 104 -6.25 -4.34 -9.31
CA LEU A 104 -6.61 -3.95 -7.96
C LEU A 104 -5.40 -3.56 -7.11
N ALA A 105 -4.32 -4.35 -7.15
CA ALA A 105 -3.09 -4.05 -6.44
C ALA A 105 -2.47 -2.73 -6.93
N VAL A 106 -2.41 -2.51 -8.24
CA VAL A 106 -1.88 -1.26 -8.84
C VAL A 106 -2.74 -0.05 -8.47
N GLU A 107 -4.07 -0.18 -8.41
CA GLU A 107 -4.94 0.89 -7.91
C GLU A 107 -4.62 1.19 -6.43
N HIS A 108 -4.48 0.15 -5.60
CA HIS A 108 -4.15 0.30 -4.19
C HIS A 108 -2.82 1.06 -3.99
N GLU A 109 -1.75 0.66 -4.68
CA GLU A 109 -0.44 1.31 -4.52
C GLU A 109 -0.46 2.79 -4.91
N LYS A 110 -1.21 3.15 -5.97
CA LYS A 110 -1.36 4.55 -6.38
C LYS A 110 -2.05 5.37 -5.30
N ASP A 111 -3.08 4.82 -4.69
CA ASP A 111 -3.82 5.45 -3.61
C ASP A 111 -2.95 5.60 -2.36
N THR A 112 -2.16 4.58 -2.02
CA THR A 112 -1.17 4.59 -0.94
C THR A 112 -0.11 5.68 -1.14
N ILE A 113 0.44 5.82 -2.35
CA ILE A 113 1.38 6.90 -2.71
C ILE A 113 0.77 8.28 -2.47
N LEU A 114 -0.46 8.52 -2.96
CA LEU A 114 -1.13 9.80 -2.78
C LEU A 114 -1.36 10.11 -1.29
N PHE A 115 -1.70 9.09 -0.51
CA PHE A 115 -1.88 9.20 0.93
C PHE A 115 -0.57 9.56 1.65
N TYR A 116 0.55 8.96 1.26
CA TYR A 116 1.87 9.27 1.83
C TYR A 116 2.38 10.65 1.44
N GLN A 117 2.19 11.08 0.19
CA GLN A 117 2.50 12.44 -0.23
C GLN A 117 1.71 13.49 0.56
N MET A 118 0.42 13.21 0.82
CA MET A 118 -0.39 14.07 1.70
C MET A 118 0.18 14.07 3.12
N LEU A 119 0.43 12.91 3.72
CA LEU A 119 0.98 12.79 5.08
C LEU A 119 2.31 13.55 5.22
N GLN A 120 3.19 13.43 4.22
CA GLN A 120 4.49 14.09 4.17
C GLN A 120 4.39 15.61 4.34
N SER A 121 3.35 16.24 3.78
CA SER A 121 3.14 17.69 3.89
C SER A 121 2.90 18.19 5.33
N PHE A 122 2.63 17.28 6.27
CA PHE A 122 2.43 17.57 7.69
C PHE A 122 3.62 17.19 8.57
N ILE A 123 4.63 16.52 8.01
CA ILE A 123 5.84 16.11 8.71
C ILE A 123 6.90 17.22 8.58
N GLN A 124 7.40 17.69 9.72
CA GLN A 124 8.41 18.76 9.76
C GLN A 124 9.84 18.26 9.88
N SER A 125 10.02 16.99 10.28
CA SER A 125 11.34 16.37 10.47
C SER A 125 11.95 16.02 9.11
N PRO A 126 13.08 16.62 8.70
CA PRO A 126 13.72 16.32 7.41
C PRO A 126 14.16 14.85 7.29
N GLU A 127 14.53 14.23 8.41
CA GLU A 127 14.89 12.82 8.48
C GLU A 127 13.67 11.94 8.16
N THR A 128 12.55 12.17 8.85
CA THR A 128 11.30 11.43 8.62
C THR A 128 10.75 11.67 7.22
N THR A 129 10.82 12.92 6.72
CA THR A 129 10.41 13.24 5.34
C THR A 129 11.20 12.43 4.33
N LYS A 130 12.52 12.30 4.52
CA LYS A 130 13.40 11.52 3.65
C LYS A 130 13.09 10.02 3.71
N GLU A 131 12.88 9.47 4.90
CA GLU A 131 12.50 8.06 5.06
C GLU A 131 11.14 7.79 4.39
N LEU A 132 10.18 8.71 4.49
CA LEU A 132 8.90 8.59 3.80
C LEU A 132 9.03 8.71 2.28
N ASP A 133 9.94 9.54 1.77
CA ASP A 133 10.27 9.58 0.32
C ASP A 133 10.81 8.22 -0.17
N GLU A 134 11.60 7.52 0.65
CA GLU A 134 12.14 6.20 0.31
C GLU A 134 11.01 5.15 0.24
N ILE A 135 10.01 5.21 1.13
CA ILE A 135 8.82 4.34 1.08
C ILE A 135 7.96 4.66 -0.15
N ILE A 136 7.66 5.94 -0.41
CA ILE A 136 6.91 6.36 -1.60
C ILE A 136 7.58 5.86 -2.90
N ALA A 137 8.91 5.87 -2.94
CA ALA A 137 9.66 5.36 -4.08
C ALA A 137 9.57 3.84 -4.22
N GLN A 138 9.44 3.10 -3.11
CA GLN A 138 9.22 1.64 -3.10
C GLN A 138 7.82 1.31 -3.63
N GLU A 139 6.77 2.02 -3.22
CA GLU A 139 5.42 1.84 -3.78
C GLU A 139 5.37 2.08 -5.30
N ASP A 140 6.10 3.09 -5.78
CA ASP A 140 6.22 3.33 -7.22
C ASP A 140 6.97 2.19 -7.94
N GLN A 141 7.88 1.47 -7.26
CA GLN A 141 8.46 0.24 -7.80
C GLN A 141 7.47 -0.92 -7.75
N HIS A 142 6.65 -1.07 -6.70
CA HIS A 142 5.60 -2.09 -6.61
C HIS A 142 4.69 -2.04 -7.84
N ILE A 143 4.22 -0.84 -8.19
CA ILE A 143 3.40 -0.60 -9.39
C ILE A 143 4.10 -1.11 -10.66
N LYS A 144 5.39 -0.80 -10.82
CA LYS A 144 6.15 -1.23 -12.00
C LYS A 144 6.31 -2.74 -12.06
N MET A 145 6.63 -3.38 -10.94
CA MET A 145 6.76 -4.84 -10.86
C MET A 145 5.44 -5.54 -11.22
N LEU A 146 4.33 -5.02 -10.69
CA LEU A 146 2.98 -5.52 -10.98
C LEU A 146 2.64 -5.37 -12.47
N GLN A 147 2.88 -4.21 -13.08
CA GLN A 147 2.63 -3.94 -14.50
C GLN A 147 3.53 -4.76 -15.44
N GLU A 148 4.79 -4.96 -15.08
CA GLU A 148 5.69 -5.83 -15.85
C GLU A 148 5.20 -7.28 -15.82
N CYS A 149 4.64 -7.72 -14.70
CA CYS A 149 4.02 -9.04 -14.60
C CYS A 149 2.76 -9.15 -15.46
N GLU A 150 1.89 -8.14 -15.45
CA GLU A 150 0.67 -8.09 -16.27
C GLU A 150 0.98 -8.34 -17.76
N ILE A 151 2.01 -7.67 -18.29
CA ILE A 151 2.48 -7.85 -19.67
C ILE A 151 2.98 -9.27 -19.93
N GLY A 152 3.59 -9.90 -18.93
CA GLY A 152 4.05 -11.28 -18.98
C GLY A 152 2.91 -12.30 -18.99
N VAL A 153 1.86 -12.06 -18.18
CA VAL A 153 0.68 -12.92 -18.10
C VAL A 153 -0.12 -12.87 -19.41
N VAL A 154 -0.40 -11.67 -19.94
CA VAL A 154 -1.13 -11.49 -21.21
C VAL A 154 -0.43 -12.18 -22.39
N LYS A 155 0.91 -12.18 -22.41
CA LYS A 155 1.71 -12.87 -23.45
C LYS A 155 1.77 -14.39 -23.27
N GLY A 156 1.58 -14.89 -22.05
CA GLY A 156 1.61 -16.32 -21.73
C GLY A 156 0.35 -17.05 -22.16
N GLU A 157 -0.80 -16.37 -22.16
CA GLU A 157 -2.10 -16.97 -22.51
C GLU A 157 -2.31 -17.17 -24.03
N GLU A 158 -1.63 -16.41 -24.89
CA GLU A 158 -1.76 -16.52 -26.35
C GLU A 158 -1.20 -17.85 -26.96
N VAL A 159 -0.59 -18.73 -26.15
CA VAL A 159 0.07 -19.97 -26.64
C VAL A 159 -0.76 -21.24 -26.43
N SER A 160 -1.98 -21.15 -25.88
CA SER A 160 -2.78 -22.35 -25.53
C SER A 160 -3.96 -22.66 -26.47
N GLY A 161 -3.98 -22.10 -27.67
CA GLY A 161 -5.12 -22.20 -28.60
C GLY A 161 -4.77 -22.69 -30.01
N GLU A 162 -4.03 -23.79 -30.18
CA GLU A 162 -4.04 -24.50 -31.47
C GLU A 162 -3.65 -25.98 -31.31
N GLN A 163 -4.66 -26.85 -31.30
CA GLN A 163 -4.59 -28.24 -31.75
C GLN A 163 -5.86 -28.58 -32.54
#